data_AF-A0A269PP43-F1
#
_entry.id   AF-A0A269PP43-F1
#
_cell.length_a   1.000
_cell.length_b   1.000
_cell.length_c   1.000
_cell.angle_alpha   90.00
_cell.angle_beta   90.00
_cell.angle_gamma   90.00
#
_symmetry.space_group_name_H-M   'P 1'
#
loop_
_entity.id
_entity.type
_entity.pdbx_description
1 polymer ?
#
loop_
_entity_poly.entity_id
_entity_poly.type
_entity_poly.pdbx_seq_one_letter_code
_entity_poly.pdbx_strand_id
1 'polypeptide(L)'
;MINKKLLYAVSLAVQLSFSGFSQACLTSELESNDKESNANTDICSGVLIEGDMSRGDIDWFKFNVTEAGNINITLAHNRRDDFDWDLYQGAGSAIASGTTSNTPEFGSYNTNIPGEYYVKVTRYSGRGWYDLTLDYPESTGGGGGSSCEYGTRPSKPGSLKTYITANSEDACETLEAGAVLLMGGGTDVDQAFSNRVRSHVGDNKDVVILRTDDSDGYNDYLLPLMNADSVETLIVNNSSKANSDYVEWAIKSAEFVFVAGGDQSEYINVWEGTKVQSALQHVYDKGGVVGGTSAGMALMASSIYDPDGVLGAISEEVVTDLCHETLNFSASFINIPVLTNMLTDTHFTNRDRMGRAMVSLANHSSQHAVIAADEGTSIFIN
;
A
#
# COMPACT_ATOMS: atom_id res chain seq x y z
N MET A 1 38.79 52.58 -41.40
CA MET A 1 37.57 52.09 -42.09
C MET A 1 37.02 50.91 -41.29
N ILE A 2 35.70 50.88 -41.20
CA ILE A 2 34.86 50.11 -40.27
C ILE A 2 35.05 48.60 -40.42
N ASN A 3 35.12 47.85 -39.31
CA ASN A 3 34.41 46.57 -39.28
C ASN A 3 33.95 46.16 -37.86
N LYS A 4 32.69 45.75 -37.80
CA LYS A 4 31.85 45.51 -36.61
C LYS A 4 32.33 44.30 -35.81
N LYS A 5 32.40 44.41 -34.47
CA LYS A 5 32.34 43.26 -33.56
C LYS A 5 30.94 43.16 -32.96
N LEU A 6 30.33 41.99 -33.14
CA LEU A 6 29.05 41.57 -32.55
C LEU A 6 29.12 41.65 -31.01
N LEU A 7 28.09 42.25 -30.40
CA LEU A 7 27.73 41.98 -29.01
C LEU A 7 26.89 40.70 -28.96
N TYR A 8 27.30 39.74 -28.15
CA TYR A 8 26.37 38.77 -27.54
C TYR A 8 26.31 39.09 -26.05
N ALA A 9 25.14 39.57 -25.61
CA ALA A 9 24.80 39.69 -24.20
C ALA A 9 24.45 38.30 -23.67
N VAL A 10 25.20 37.82 -22.69
CA VAL A 10 24.82 36.65 -21.89
C VAL A 10 24.16 37.19 -20.62
N SER A 11 22.85 37.03 -20.52
CA SER A 11 22.08 37.29 -19.30
C SER A 11 22.28 36.12 -18.35
N LEU A 12 22.86 36.38 -17.18
CA LEU A 12 22.99 35.41 -16.09
C LEU A 12 21.69 35.47 -15.26
N ALA A 13 20.76 34.56 -15.52
CA ALA A 13 19.57 34.41 -14.68
C ALA A 13 19.92 33.58 -13.44
N VAL A 14 19.93 34.23 -12.27
CA VAL A 14 19.95 33.55 -10.98
C VAL A 14 18.55 33.03 -10.71
N GLN A 15 18.36 31.70 -10.79
CA GLN A 15 17.15 31.05 -10.29
C GLN A 15 17.20 31.05 -8.77
N LEU A 16 16.31 31.83 -8.12
CA LEU A 16 15.96 31.60 -6.72
C LEU A 16 15.06 30.38 -6.65
N SER A 17 15.60 29.29 -6.09
CA SER A 17 14.82 28.13 -5.68
C SER A 17 13.93 28.53 -4.49
N PHE A 18 12.61 28.58 -4.70
CA PHE A 18 11.67 28.61 -3.59
C PHE A 18 11.62 27.21 -2.98
N SER A 19 12.17 27.06 -1.78
CA SER A 19 11.91 25.91 -0.91
C SER A 19 10.45 25.97 -0.45
N GLY A 20 9.63 25.01 -0.87
CA GLY A 20 8.30 24.82 -0.31
C GLY A 20 8.45 24.45 1.16
N PHE A 21 7.86 25.24 2.06
CA PHE A 21 7.69 24.83 3.44
C PHE A 21 6.63 23.72 3.45
N SER A 22 7.03 22.50 3.82
CA SER A 22 6.08 21.48 4.24
C SER A 22 5.54 21.92 5.60
N GLN A 23 4.23 22.16 5.68
CA GLN A 23 3.55 22.52 6.93
C GLN A 23 3.37 21.23 7.74
N ALA A 24 3.99 21.17 8.92
CA ALA A 24 3.94 20.00 9.78
C ALA A 24 2.60 19.96 10.54
N CYS A 25 2.04 18.76 10.69
CA CYS A 25 0.85 18.55 11.51
C CYS A 25 1.12 18.90 12.96
N LEU A 26 0.15 19.55 13.60
CA LEU A 26 0.13 19.72 15.03
C LEU A 26 0.00 18.36 15.70
N THR A 27 0.98 18.00 16.52
CA THR A 27 1.00 16.76 17.32
C THR A 27 0.98 17.02 18.82
N SER A 28 1.14 18.29 19.21
CA SER A 28 0.93 18.77 20.57
C SER A 28 0.38 20.19 20.51
N GLU A 29 -0.55 20.52 21.40
CA GLU A 29 -1.17 21.84 21.45
C GLU A 29 -0.12 22.96 21.65
N LEU A 30 -0.49 24.17 21.23
CA LEU A 30 0.37 25.35 21.38
C LEU A 30 -0.34 26.44 22.17
N GLU A 31 0.16 26.70 23.36
CA GLU A 31 -0.36 27.74 24.26
C GLU A 31 0.08 29.16 23.85
N SER A 32 -0.76 30.19 23.93
CA SER A 32 -2.15 30.17 24.44
C SER A 32 -3.16 30.08 23.29
N ASN A 33 -4.07 29.10 23.38
CA ASN A 33 -5.16 28.85 22.44
C ASN A 33 -6.56 29.01 23.09
N ASP A 34 -6.64 29.66 24.27
CA ASP A 34 -7.82 29.87 25.15
C ASP A 34 -9.07 30.48 24.48
N LYS A 35 -8.95 30.90 23.22
CA LYS A 35 -9.97 31.64 22.46
C LYS A 35 -10.00 31.13 21.03
N GLU A 36 -11.21 31.10 20.45
CA GLU A 36 -11.44 30.81 19.02
C GLU A 36 -10.50 31.56 18.07
N SER A 37 -10.23 32.85 18.34
CA SER A 37 -9.33 33.68 17.51
C SER A 37 -7.87 33.24 17.51
N ASN A 38 -7.47 32.45 18.49
CA ASN A 38 -6.12 31.94 18.70
C ASN A 38 -6.09 30.41 18.61
N ALA A 39 -7.13 29.80 18.05
CA ALA A 39 -7.22 28.35 17.92
C ALA A 39 -5.96 27.79 17.25
N ASN A 40 -5.47 26.66 17.75
CA ASN A 40 -4.41 25.93 17.09
C ASN A 40 -4.86 25.52 15.70
N THR A 41 -4.01 25.81 14.72
CA THR A 41 -4.20 25.50 13.31
C THR A 41 -3.32 24.33 12.91
N ASP A 42 -3.30 23.98 11.63
CA ASP A 42 -2.45 22.91 11.08
C ASP A 42 -2.79 21.55 11.68
N ILE A 43 -4.08 21.38 11.98
CA ILE A 43 -4.69 20.14 12.42
C ILE A 43 -4.85 19.26 11.19
N CYS A 44 -4.46 18.00 11.35
CA CYS A 44 -4.50 16.99 10.31
C CYS A 44 -5.51 15.92 10.71
N SER A 45 -6.34 15.49 9.77
CA SER A 45 -7.37 14.47 10.04
C SER A 45 -6.70 13.17 10.52
N GLY A 46 -7.21 12.61 11.62
CA GLY A 46 -6.73 11.37 12.22
C GLY A 46 -5.42 11.47 13.01
N VAL A 47 -4.77 12.65 13.07
CA VAL A 47 -3.54 12.83 13.84
C VAL A 47 -3.85 13.08 15.32
N LEU A 48 -3.08 12.41 16.18
CA LEU A 48 -3.13 12.60 17.63
C LEU A 48 -2.49 13.93 18.02
N ILE A 49 -3.20 14.71 18.83
CA ILE A 49 -2.73 15.94 19.44
C ILE A 49 -2.67 15.75 20.95
N GLU A 50 -1.47 15.87 21.51
CA GLU A 50 -1.24 15.85 22.96
C GLU A 50 -1.47 17.25 23.55
N GLY A 51 -2.34 17.37 24.54
CA GLY A 51 -2.55 18.60 25.31
C GLY A 51 -2.48 18.38 26.82
N ASP A 52 -2.48 19.45 27.60
CA ASP A 52 -2.47 19.49 29.06
C ASP A 52 -3.46 20.55 29.58
N MET A 53 -4.52 20.08 30.22
CA MET A 53 -5.62 20.92 30.65
C MET A 53 -5.49 21.33 32.13
N SER A 54 -5.49 22.63 32.39
CA SER A 54 -5.42 23.20 33.75
C SER A 54 -6.69 23.98 34.13
N ARG A 55 -6.67 24.68 35.29
CA ARG A 55 -7.86 25.39 35.78
C ARG A 55 -7.98 26.73 35.05
N GLY A 56 -8.97 26.83 34.18
CA GLY A 56 -9.24 28.03 33.39
C GLY A 56 -8.72 27.96 31.96
N ASP A 57 -8.06 26.85 31.59
CA ASP A 57 -7.74 26.52 30.18
C ASP A 57 -8.98 26.21 29.37
N ILE A 58 -8.88 26.55 28.09
CA ILE A 58 -9.88 26.26 27.06
C ILE A 58 -9.18 26.09 25.72
N ASP A 59 -9.05 24.86 25.25
CA ASP A 59 -8.18 24.65 24.09
C ASP A 59 -9.02 24.66 22.81
N TRP A 60 -8.75 25.62 21.92
CA TRP A 60 -9.43 25.71 20.63
C TRP A 60 -8.56 25.14 19.52
N PHE A 61 -9.17 24.31 18.68
CA PHE A 61 -8.57 23.70 17.49
C PHE A 61 -9.38 24.06 16.26
N LYS A 62 -8.72 24.39 15.16
CA LYS A 62 -9.35 24.84 13.92
C LYS A 62 -8.90 24.00 12.74
N PHE A 63 -9.86 23.47 12.00
CA PHE A 63 -9.63 22.61 10.85
C PHE A 63 -10.64 22.88 9.74
N ASN A 64 -10.34 22.40 8.54
CA ASN A 64 -11.17 22.63 7.36
C ASN A 64 -11.70 21.32 6.81
N VAL A 65 -13.02 21.20 6.77
CA VAL A 65 -13.72 20.07 6.17
C VAL A 65 -14.07 20.47 4.75
N THR A 66 -13.72 19.67 3.77
CA THR A 66 -13.82 20.09 2.35
C THR A 66 -14.89 19.32 1.58
N GLU A 67 -15.34 18.19 2.14
CA GLU A 67 -16.28 17.27 1.52
C GLU A 67 -17.33 16.83 2.54
N ALA A 68 -18.45 16.32 2.07
CA ALA A 68 -19.48 15.79 2.95
C ALA A 68 -19.01 14.47 3.60
N GLY A 69 -19.27 14.28 4.89
CA GLY A 69 -18.90 13.07 5.61
C GLY A 69 -18.93 13.26 7.12
N ASN A 70 -18.32 12.33 7.85
CA ASN A 70 -18.36 12.32 9.32
C ASN A 70 -17.16 13.04 9.90
N ILE A 71 -17.40 13.96 10.84
CA ILE A 71 -16.39 14.48 11.76
C ILE A 71 -16.47 13.63 13.02
N ASN A 72 -15.48 12.79 13.24
CA ASN A 72 -15.31 11.95 14.43
C ASN A 72 -14.34 12.64 15.39
N ILE A 73 -14.71 12.70 16.67
CA ILE A 73 -13.92 13.34 17.71
C ILE A 73 -13.69 12.31 18.81
N THR A 74 -12.43 12.08 19.13
CA THR A 74 -12.00 11.19 20.20
C THR A 74 -11.16 11.99 21.18
N LEU A 75 -11.55 11.98 22.46
CA LEU A 75 -10.85 12.67 23.53
C LEU A 75 -10.56 11.68 24.64
N ALA A 76 -9.29 11.31 24.82
CA ALA A 76 -8.86 10.49 25.95
C ALA A 76 -8.18 11.35 27.01
N HIS A 77 -8.32 10.95 28.28
CA HIS A 77 -7.69 11.61 29.41
C HIS A 77 -7.53 10.62 30.56
N ASN A 78 -6.96 11.06 31.67
CA ASN A 78 -6.90 10.22 32.86
C ASN A 78 -8.31 9.89 33.37
N ARG A 79 -8.54 8.66 33.84
CA ARG A 79 -9.82 8.21 34.44
C ARG A 79 -10.30 9.00 35.66
N ARG A 80 -9.45 9.86 36.24
CA ARG A 80 -9.77 10.72 37.40
C ARG A 80 -10.10 12.16 36.99
N ASP A 81 -9.86 12.50 35.74
CA ASP A 81 -10.12 13.80 35.15
C ASP A 81 -11.38 13.69 34.27
N ASP A 82 -11.94 14.82 33.87
CA ASP A 82 -13.18 14.86 33.09
C ASP A 82 -13.11 16.10 32.19
N PHE A 83 -12.84 15.87 30.91
CA PHE A 83 -12.71 16.90 29.89
C PHE A 83 -13.78 16.66 28.83
N ASP A 84 -14.42 17.74 28.42
CA ASP A 84 -15.52 17.78 27.49
C ASP A 84 -15.04 18.41 26.18
N TRP A 85 -15.73 18.10 25.07
CA TRP A 85 -15.49 18.80 23.80
C TRP A 85 -16.79 19.31 23.18
N ASP A 86 -16.68 20.43 22.47
CA ASP A 86 -17.74 21.02 21.67
C ASP A 86 -17.26 21.26 20.24
N LEU A 87 -18.03 20.82 19.25
CA LEU A 87 -17.79 21.06 17.83
C LEU A 87 -18.63 22.25 17.34
N TYR A 88 -18.01 23.13 16.54
CA TYR A 88 -18.63 24.32 15.95
C TYR A 88 -18.40 24.38 14.45
N GLN A 89 -19.35 25.00 13.73
CA GLN A 89 -19.22 25.38 12.33
C GLN A 89 -19.25 26.92 12.22
N GLY A 90 -18.09 27.56 12.48
CA GLY A 90 -17.96 29.01 12.63
C GLY A 90 -18.49 29.56 13.97
N ALA A 91 -18.54 30.89 14.10
CA ALA A 91 -18.97 31.56 15.33
C ALA A 91 -20.45 31.27 15.67
N GLY A 92 -20.73 30.73 16.87
CA GLY A 92 -22.10 30.42 17.30
C GLY A 92 -22.21 29.36 18.39
N SER A 93 -23.30 28.59 18.37
CA SER A 93 -23.54 27.47 19.29
C SER A 93 -22.88 26.19 18.80
N ALA A 94 -22.55 25.29 19.72
CA ALA A 94 -22.03 23.97 19.39
C ALA A 94 -23.07 23.16 18.58
N ILE A 95 -22.59 22.43 17.58
CA ILE A 95 -23.38 21.55 16.69
C ILE A 95 -23.29 20.07 17.10
N ALA A 96 -22.27 19.71 17.89
CA ALA A 96 -22.14 18.43 18.57
C ALA A 96 -21.27 18.63 19.83
N SER A 97 -21.44 17.78 20.83
CA SER A 97 -20.66 17.84 22.07
C SER A 97 -20.46 16.46 22.67
N GLY A 98 -19.31 16.24 23.32
CA GLY A 98 -19.05 15.19 24.29
C GLY A 98 -18.98 15.82 25.68
N THR A 99 -19.75 15.29 26.63
CA THR A 99 -19.85 15.80 28.02
C THR A 99 -19.93 14.66 29.05
N THR A 100 -19.38 13.51 28.69
CA THR A 100 -19.40 12.27 29.46
C THR A 100 -18.04 12.01 30.05
N SER A 101 -18.00 11.41 31.24
CA SER A 101 -16.74 11.00 31.90
C SER A 101 -16.10 9.73 31.31
N ASN A 102 -16.44 9.37 30.06
CA ASN A 102 -15.84 8.22 29.39
C ASN A 102 -14.42 8.56 28.95
N THR A 103 -13.52 7.58 28.94
CA THR A 103 -12.19 7.76 28.33
C THR A 103 -11.80 6.51 27.50
N PRO A 104 -11.65 6.64 26.16
CA PRO A 104 -11.90 7.87 25.40
C PRO A 104 -13.38 8.25 25.41
N GLU A 105 -13.66 9.54 25.45
CA GLU A 105 -14.93 10.10 25.03
C GLU A 105 -14.96 10.17 23.49
N PHE A 106 -16.09 9.77 22.90
CA PHE A 106 -16.25 9.71 21.45
C PHE A 106 -17.56 10.34 21.02
N GLY A 107 -17.52 11.07 19.89
CA GLY A 107 -18.72 11.47 19.17
C GLY A 107 -18.47 11.64 17.68
N SER A 108 -19.56 11.69 16.93
CA SER A 108 -19.53 11.84 15.47
C SER A 108 -20.62 12.79 15.00
N TYR A 109 -20.28 13.63 14.04
CA TYR A 109 -21.20 14.55 13.37
C TYR A 109 -21.11 14.39 11.86
N ASN A 110 -22.21 13.97 11.23
CA ASN A 110 -22.28 13.91 9.77
C ASN A 110 -22.59 15.29 9.20
N THR A 111 -21.64 15.87 8.48
CA THR A 111 -21.81 17.14 7.78
C THR A 111 -21.96 16.97 6.28
N ASN A 112 -22.82 17.78 5.67
CA ASN A 112 -22.92 17.93 4.21
C ASN A 112 -22.37 19.27 3.73
N ILE A 113 -21.76 20.05 4.63
CA ILE A 113 -21.33 21.42 4.36
C ILE A 113 -19.81 21.50 4.55
N PRO A 114 -19.06 21.55 3.43
CA PRO A 114 -17.66 21.95 3.46
C PRO A 114 -17.49 23.34 4.08
N GLY A 115 -16.45 23.52 4.87
CA GLY A 115 -16.09 24.79 5.48
C GLY A 115 -15.15 24.60 6.67
N GLU A 116 -14.91 25.72 7.35
CA GLU A 116 -14.10 25.78 8.56
C GLU A 116 -14.90 25.30 9.78
N TYR A 117 -14.27 24.45 10.58
CA TYR A 117 -14.81 23.91 11.83
C TYR A 117 -13.85 24.16 12.98
N TYR A 118 -14.40 24.16 14.19
CA TYR A 118 -13.65 24.32 15.42
C TYR A 118 -14.03 23.25 16.41
N VAL A 119 -13.05 22.69 17.11
CA VAL A 119 -13.27 21.91 18.33
C VAL A 119 -12.74 22.70 19.50
N LYS A 120 -13.54 22.80 20.55
CA LYS A 120 -13.17 23.40 21.81
C LYS A 120 -13.14 22.31 22.87
N VAL A 121 -12.00 22.10 23.50
CA VAL A 121 -11.86 21.22 24.66
C VAL A 121 -12.00 22.06 25.92
N THR A 122 -12.78 21.57 26.88
CA THR A 122 -12.99 22.27 28.15
C THR A 122 -12.91 21.33 29.33
N ARG A 123 -12.49 21.88 30.44
CA ARG A 123 -12.38 21.14 31.69
C ARG A 123 -13.70 21.11 32.47
N TYR A 124 -14.30 19.94 32.63
CA TYR A 124 -15.34 19.72 33.64
C TYR A 124 -14.71 19.55 35.04
N SER A 125 -13.77 18.62 35.19
CA SER A 125 -13.05 18.37 36.44
C SER A 125 -11.64 17.82 36.20
N GLY A 126 -10.83 17.64 37.25
CA GLY A 126 -9.47 17.10 37.09
C GLY A 126 -8.37 18.10 36.72
N ARG A 127 -7.22 17.64 36.22
CA ARG A 127 -6.19 18.41 35.49
C ARG A 127 -5.14 17.47 34.90
N GLY A 128 -4.49 17.88 33.83
CA GLY A 128 -3.37 17.17 33.23
C GLY A 128 -3.65 16.80 31.78
N TRP A 129 -2.92 15.81 31.29
CA TRP A 129 -2.90 15.46 29.88
C TRP A 129 -4.27 15.06 29.30
N TYR A 130 -4.44 15.36 28.01
CA TYR A 130 -5.45 14.75 27.16
C TYR A 130 -4.88 14.45 25.77
N ASP A 131 -5.50 13.48 25.12
CA ASP A 131 -5.19 13.02 23.78
C ASP A 131 -6.41 13.29 22.91
N LEU A 132 -6.30 14.24 21.97
CA LEU A 132 -7.37 14.58 21.03
C LEU A 132 -7.07 14.01 19.65
N THR A 133 -8.06 13.38 19.03
CA THR A 133 -7.99 12.98 17.62
C THR A 133 -9.25 13.46 16.90
N LEU A 134 -9.05 14.21 15.82
CA LEU A 134 -10.11 14.72 14.96
C LEU A 134 -10.02 14.04 13.61
N ASP A 135 -10.99 13.21 13.24
CA ASP A 135 -11.07 12.53 11.94
C ASP A 135 -12.23 13.12 11.15
N TYR A 136 -11.93 13.83 10.07
CA TYR A 136 -12.90 14.57 9.26
C TYR A 136 -12.57 14.52 7.76
N PRO A 137 -13.57 14.69 6.88
CA PRO A 137 -13.37 14.61 5.44
C PRO A 137 -12.70 15.87 4.88
N GLU A 138 -11.50 15.70 4.34
CA GLU A 138 -10.72 16.77 3.71
C GLU A 138 -10.23 16.40 2.28
N SER A 139 -10.18 17.39 1.39
CA SER A 139 -9.97 17.29 -0.05
C SER A 139 -8.51 17.59 -0.18
N THR A 140 -7.72 16.56 0.09
CA THR A 140 -6.28 16.43 -0.20
C THR A 140 -5.61 17.72 -0.65
N GLY A 141 -5.37 18.56 0.37
CA GLY A 141 -4.89 19.93 0.21
C GLY A 141 -4.18 20.45 1.46
N GLY A 142 -3.34 19.62 2.09
CA GLY A 142 -2.27 20.07 2.99
C GLY A 142 -2.21 19.42 4.37
N GLY A 143 -1.30 18.43 4.52
CA GLY A 143 -0.75 17.90 5.78
C GLY A 143 -1.74 17.08 6.61
N GLY A 144 -1.52 15.83 6.99
CA GLY A 144 -0.35 14.98 6.88
C GLY A 144 -0.65 13.59 7.45
N GLY A 145 -0.75 12.61 6.56
CA GLY A 145 0.04 11.39 6.60
C GLY A 145 0.78 11.41 5.27
N SER A 146 2.10 11.21 5.26
CA SER A 146 2.84 11.17 4.00
C SER A 146 2.35 9.96 3.21
N SER A 147 1.43 10.15 2.26
CA SER A 147 1.27 9.21 1.16
C SER A 147 2.52 9.29 0.31
N CYS A 148 3.17 8.17 0.05
CA CYS A 148 4.45 8.15 -0.65
C CYS A 148 4.21 8.39 -2.14
N GLU A 149 3.97 9.64 -2.54
CA GLU A 149 3.67 10.04 -3.93
C GLU A 149 2.38 9.46 -4.54
N TYR A 150 1.71 8.47 -3.92
CA TYR A 150 0.51 7.80 -4.44
C TYR A 150 -0.81 8.49 -4.09
N GLY A 151 -0.78 9.57 -3.29
CA GLY A 151 -1.97 10.25 -2.82
C GLY A 151 -2.76 9.44 -1.81
N THR A 152 -3.93 9.92 -1.42
CA THR A 152 -4.79 9.22 -0.46
C THR A 152 -5.31 7.91 -1.02
N ARG A 153 -5.37 6.90 -0.15
CA ARG A 153 -5.98 5.61 -0.42
C ARG A 153 -7.44 5.79 -0.91
N PRO A 154 -7.78 5.33 -2.13
CA PRO A 154 -9.15 5.42 -2.63
C PRO A 154 -10.16 4.67 -1.75
N SER A 155 -11.45 4.94 -1.92
CA SER A 155 -12.48 4.17 -1.21
C SER A 155 -12.56 2.73 -1.74
N LYS A 156 -12.61 1.75 -0.84
CA LYS A 156 -12.75 0.34 -1.22
C LYS A 156 -14.09 0.07 -1.93
N PRO A 157 -14.11 -0.53 -3.14
CA PRO A 157 -15.35 -0.97 -3.77
C PRO A 157 -16.08 -2.00 -2.90
N GLY A 158 -17.40 -1.87 -2.75
CA GLY A 158 -18.19 -2.79 -1.90
C GLY A 158 -18.15 -4.26 -2.33
N SER A 159 -17.85 -4.55 -3.60
CA SER A 159 -17.68 -5.92 -4.12
C SER A 159 -16.28 -6.50 -3.89
N LEU A 160 -15.32 -5.70 -3.44
CA LEU A 160 -13.95 -6.11 -3.19
C LEU A 160 -13.81 -6.63 -1.75
N LYS A 161 -13.40 -7.89 -1.64
CA LYS A 161 -12.98 -8.48 -0.37
C LYS A 161 -11.51 -8.18 -0.15
N THR A 162 -11.21 -7.69 1.04
CA THR A 162 -9.86 -7.35 1.48
C THR A 162 -9.74 -7.69 2.95
N TYR A 163 -8.53 -8.04 3.36
CA TYR A 163 -8.18 -8.37 4.74
C TYR A 163 -6.93 -7.56 5.08
N ILE A 164 -7.05 -6.59 5.97
CA ILE A 164 -5.94 -5.73 6.39
C ILE A 164 -5.64 -6.03 7.85
N THR A 165 -4.37 -6.25 8.16
CA THR A 165 -3.88 -6.38 9.53
C THR A 165 -2.85 -5.29 9.80
N ALA A 166 -2.94 -4.68 10.99
CA ALA A 166 -2.13 -3.55 11.47
C ALA A 166 -2.47 -2.20 10.79
N ASN A 167 -1.47 -1.42 10.35
CA ASN A 167 -1.69 -0.07 9.83
C ASN A 167 -2.32 -0.11 8.42
N SER A 168 -3.06 0.91 8.02
CA SER A 168 -3.57 1.04 6.64
C SER A 168 -2.98 2.21 5.86
N GLU A 169 -2.16 3.02 6.53
CA GLU A 169 -1.36 4.10 5.95
C GLU A 169 -0.04 3.57 5.38
N ASP A 170 0.54 4.31 4.45
CA ASP A 170 1.69 3.92 3.63
C ASP A 170 3.06 4.16 4.34
N ALA A 171 3.97 3.19 4.28
CA ALA A 171 5.28 3.24 4.92
C ALA A 171 6.39 3.83 4.01
N CYS A 172 6.54 5.15 4.00
CA CYS A 172 7.42 5.83 3.03
C CYS A 172 8.93 5.70 3.24
N GLU A 173 9.59 4.90 2.39
CA GLU A 173 11.05 4.98 2.19
C GLU A 173 11.47 4.80 0.72
N THR A 174 12.67 5.28 0.41
CA THR A 174 13.31 5.10 -0.90
C THR A 174 13.94 3.74 -1.02
N LEU A 175 13.52 2.95 -2.01
CA LEU A 175 14.15 1.69 -2.38
C LEU A 175 15.11 1.90 -3.57
N GLU A 176 16.12 1.03 -3.72
CA GLU A 176 17.16 1.23 -4.74
C GLU A 176 16.92 0.45 -6.05
N ALA A 177 16.72 -0.87 -5.96
CA ALA A 177 16.62 -1.75 -7.13
C ALA A 177 15.58 -2.84 -6.90
N GLY A 178 14.77 -3.11 -7.93
CA GLY A 178 13.71 -4.11 -7.85
C GLY A 178 14.27 -5.51 -7.67
N ALA A 179 13.60 -6.32 -6.85
CA ALA A 179 13.99 -7.71 -6.61
C ALA A 179 12.79 -8.65 -6.80
N VAL A 180 13.10 -9.94 -6.99
CA VAL A 180 12.11 -10.98 -7.27
C VAL A 180 12.27 -12.17 -6.35
N LEU A 181 11.14 -12.64 -5.80
CA LEU A 181 11.05 -13.87 -5.03
C LEU A 181 10.27 -14.94 -5.81
N LEU A 182 10.95 -16.03 -6.16
CA LEU A 182 10.38 -17.20 -6.84
C LEU A 182 10.26 -18.36 -5.86
N MET A 183 9.07 -18.95 -5.70
CA MET A 183 8.84 -20.07 -4.79
C MET A 183 8.12 -21.24 -5.46
N GLY A 184 8.66 -22.44 -5.29
CA GLY A 184 8.19 -23.63 -6.01
C GLY A 184 6.86 -24.21 -5.52
N GLY A 185 6.23 -23.64 -4.49
CA GLY A 185 4.98 -24.12 -3.91
C GLY A 185 5.18 -24.99 -2.66
N GLY A 186 4.09 -25.59 -2.18
CA GLY A 186 4.08 -26.36 -0.93
C GLY A 186 4.08 -25.43 0.29
N THR A 187 4.82 -25.81 1.34
CA THR A 187 5.07 -24.90 2.48
C THR A 187 6.03 -23.80 2.05
N ASP A 188 5.68 -22.56 2.35
CA ASP A 188 6.53 -21.42 2.05
C ASP A 188 7.83 -21.43 2.87
N VAL A 189 8.86 -20.77 2.34
CA VAL A 189 10.21 -20.72 2.90
C VAL A 189 10.36 -19.47 3.76
N ASP A 190 10.19 -19.62 5.07
CA ASP A 190 10.27 -18.51 6.04
C ASP A 190 11.51 -17.63 5.88
N GLN A 191 12.68 -18.24 5.61
CA GLN A 191 13.94 -17.50 5.46
C GLN A 191 13.98 -16.65 4.18
N ALA A 192 13.16 -16.95 3.17
CA ALA A 192 13.06 -16.12 1.99
C ALA A 192 12.41 -14.78 2.34
N PHE A 193 11.32 -14.80 3.11
CA PHE A 193 10.69 -13.59 3.63
C PHE A 193 11.61 -12.85 4.60
N SER A 194 11.99 -13.49 5.72
CA SER A 194 12.69 -12.84 6.84
C SER A 194 14.14 -12.43 6.54
N ASN A 195 14.92 -13.24 5.79
CA ASN A 195 16.34 -12.96 5.54
C ASN A 195 16.62 -12.37 4.15
N ARG A 196 15.66 -12.38 3.23
CA ARG A 196 15.83 -11.83 1.87
C ARG A 196 14.91 -10.65 1.63
N VAL A 197 13.59 -10.88 1.57
CA VAL A 197 12.63 -9.80 1.28
C VAL A 197 12.73 -8.69 2.32
N ARG A 198 12.59 -9.02 3.60
CA ARG A 198 12.69 -8.04 4.70
C ARG A 198 14.05 -7.33 4.72
N SER A 199 15.14 -8.06 4.46
CA SER A 199 16.47 -7.45 4.39
C SER A 199 16.65 -6.50 3.19
N HIS A 200 15.83 -6.67 2.15
CA HIS A 200 15.81 -5.82 0.96
C HIS A 200 14.93 -4.59 1.15
N VAL A 201 13.70 -4.77 1.64
CA VAL A 201 12.72 -3.67 1.77
C VAL A 201 12.81 -2.94 3.11
N GLY A 202 13.35 -3.57 4.15
CA GLY A 202 13.45 -3.02 5.50
C GLY A 202 12.35 -3.52 6.44
N ASP A 203 12.36 -2.96 7.65
CA ASP A 203 11.35 -3.17 8.69
C ASP A 203 10.19 -2.18 8.55
N ASN A 204 9.03 -2.52 9.12
CA ASN A 204 7.82 -1.70 9.13
C ASN A 204 7.42 -1.27 7.71
N LYS A 205 7.34 -2.26 6.80
CA LYS A 205 6.94 -2.08 5.41
C LYS A 205 5.58 -2.67 5.11
N ASP A 206 4.96 -2.18 4.05
CA ASP A 206 3.66 -2.65 3.60
C ASP A 206 3.80 -3.87 2.68
N VAL A 207 3.00 -4.89 2.99
CA VAL A 207 2.96 -6.15 2.25
C VAL A 207 1.57 -6.35 1.66
N VAL A 208 1.48 -6.57 0.35
CA VAL A 208 0.23 -6.93 -0.32
C VAL A 208 0.27 -8.36 -0.83
N ILE A 209 -0.81 -9.10 -0.57
CA ILE A 209 -1.03 -10.46 -1.05
C ILE A 209 -2.12 -10.45 -2.11
N LEU A 210 -1.81 -10.93 -3.31
CA LEU A 210 -2.77 -10.99 -4.41
C LEU A 210 -3.28 -12.42 -4.61
N ARG A 211 -4.61 -12.54 -4.72
CA ARG A 211 -5.32 -13.82 -4.88
C ARG A 211 -6.57 -13.68 -5.75
N THR A 212 -7.03 -14.80 -6.31
CA THR A 212 -8.35 -14.94 -6.95
C THR A 212 -9.31 -15.76 -6.08
N ASP A 213 -8.79 -16.62 -5.21
CA ASP A 213 -9.54 -17.42 -4.25
C ASP A 213 -9.74 -16.67 -2.92
N ASP A 214 -10.85 -16.96 -2.23
CA ASP A 214 -11.27 -16.25 -1.02
C ASP A 214 -10.58 -16.79 0.25
N SER A 215 -9.32 -16.44 0.48
CA SER A 215 -8.63 -16.76 1.75
C SER A 215 -7.51 -15.78 2.11
N ASP A 216 -7.20 -15.68 3.41
CA ASP A 216 -6.37 -14.63 4.04
C ASP A 216 -5.19 -15.18 4.86
N GLY A 217 -4.83 -16.45 4.65
CA GLY A 217 -3.86 -17.17 5.49
C GLY A 217 -2.44 -16.59 5.57
N TYR A 218 -2.12 -15.55 4.80
CA TYR A 218 -0.81 -14.89 4.82
C TYR A 218 -0.73 -13.73 5.82
N ASN A 219 -1.83 -13.08 6.20
CA ASN A 219 -1.79 -11.87 7.01
C ASN A 219 -1.10 -12.10 8.38
N ASP A 220 -1.65 -13.04 9.17
CA ASP A 220 -1.12 -13.37 10.51
C ASP A 220 0.27 -14.02 10.46
N TYR A 221 0.59 -14.68 9.35
CA TYR A 221 1.86 -15.35 9.14
C TYR A 221 2.98 -14.36 8.78
N LEU A 222 2.74 -13.48 7.81
CA LEU A 222 3.77 -12.57 7.29
C LEU A 222 3.98 -11.34 8.16
N LEU A 223 2.95 -10.84 8.85
CA LEU A 223 3.09 -9.64 9.69
C LEU A 223 4.25 -9.75 10.70
N PRO A 224 4.30 -10.78 11.57
CA PRO A 224 5.43 -10.95 12.49
C PRO A 224 6.71 -11.44 11.82
N LEU A 225 6.61 -12.26 10.76
CA LEU A 225 7.78 -12.84 10.09
C LEU A 225 8.60 -11.77 9.36
N MET A 226 7.92 -10.82 8.72
CA MET A 226 8.50 -9.69 8.01
C MET A 226 8.76 -8.49 8.91
N ASN A 227 8.20 -8.47 10.13
CA ASN A 227 8.09 -7.24 10.92
C ASN A 227 7.50 -6.09 10.07
N ALA A 228 6.39 -6.40 9.40
CA ALA A 228 5.71 -5.49 8.48
C ALA A 228 4.90 -4.43 9.25
N ASP A 229 4.68 -3.27 8.62
CA ASP A 229 3.75 -2.25 9.14
C ASP A 229 2.31 -2.67 8.89
N SER A 230 2.06 -3.25 7.71
CA SER A 230 0.78 -3.84 7.34
C SER A 230 0.95 -5.09 6.49
N VAL A 231 -0.05 -5.98 6.57
CA VAL A 231 -0.26 -6.99 5.55
C VAL A 231 -1.70 -6.91 5.06
N GLU A 232 -1.86 -6.80 3.75
CA GLU A 232 -3.16 -6.73 3.11
C GLU A 232 -3.35 -7.79 2.03
N THR A 233 -4.35 -8.65 2.21
CA THR A 233 -4.78 -9.57 1.16
C THR A 233 -5.91 -8.96 0.33
N LEU A 234 -5.73 -8.95 -1.00
CA LEU A 234 -6.71 -8.48 -1.99
C LEU A 234 -7.26 -9.64 -2.82
N ILE A 235 -8.59 -9.83 -2.80
CA ILE A 235 -9.26 -10.87 -3.60
C ILE A 235 -9.72 -10.31 -4.96
N VAL A 236 -8.83 -10.39 -5.94
CA VAL A 236 -8.96 -9.79 -7.28
C VAL A 236 -9.32 -10.86 -8.31
N ASN A 237 -10.58 -11.30 -8.31
CA ASN A 237 -11.06 -12.43 -9.11
C ASN A 237 -11.90 -12.07 -10.35
N ASN A 238 -11.84 -10.80 -10.78
CA ASN A 238 -12.40 -10.36 -12.05
C ASN A 238 -11.76 -9.04 -12.50
N SER A 239 -11.84 -8.73 -13.78
CA SER A 239 -11.19 -7.56 -14.38
C SER A 239 -11.72 -6.22 -13.86
N SER A 240 -12.95 -6.17 -13.32
CA SER A 240 -13.47 -4.94 -12.70
C SER A 240 -12.75 -4.64 -11.38
N LYS A 241 -12.47 -5.67 -10.57
CA LYS A 241 -11.63 -5.53 -9.37
C LYS A 241 -10.19 -5.21 -9.73
N ALA A 242 -9.66 -5.87 -10.77
CA ALA A 242 -8.28 -5.65 -11.23
C ALA A 242 -8.05 -4.24 -11.81
N ASN A 243 -9.12 -3.53 -12.19
CA ASN A 243 -9.08 -2.13 -12.63
C ASN A 243 -9.59 -1.14 -11.55
N SER A 244 -9.69 -1.56 -10.30
CA SER A 244 -10.06 -0.67 -9.20
C SER A 244 -8.90 0.24 -8.80
N ASP A 245 -9.18 1.53 -8.62
CA ASP A 245 -8.21 2.50 -8.09
C ASP A 245 -7.69 2.10 -6.69
N TYR A 246 -8.54 1.49 -5.87
CA TYR A 246 -8.15 0.97 -4.55
C TYR A 246 -7.08 -0.13 -4.66
N VAL A 247 -7.28 -1.08 -5.58
CA VAL A 247 -6.34 -2.20 -5.80
C VAL A 247 -5.04 -1.69 -6.40
N GLU A 248 -5.13 -0.80 -7.38
CA GLU A 248 -3.96 -0.15 -7.97
C GLU A 248 -3.14 0.58 -6.91
N TRP A 249 -3.79 1.39 -6.08
CA TRP A 249 -3.14 2.14 -5.01
C TRP A 249 -2.44 1.21 -4.03
N ALA A 250 -3.16 0.21 -3.51
CA ALA A 250 -2.61 -0.72 -2.50
C ALA A 250 -1.39 -1.47 -3.03
N ILE A 251 -1.41 -1.91 -4.29
CA ILE A 251 -0.26 -2.55 -4.92
C ILE A 251 0.89 -1.56 -5.08
N LYS A 252 0.64 -0.36 -5.64
CA LYS A 252 1.69 0.61 -5.91
C LYS A 252 2.34 1.17 -4.64
N SER A 253 1.60 1.31 -3.56
CA SER A 253 2.10 1.80 -2.28
C SER A 253 2.98 0.78 -1.57
N ALA A 254 2.65 -0.51 -1.63
CA ALA A 254 3.43 -1.56 -0.95
C ALA A 254 4.90 -1.70 -1.40
N GLU A 255 5.78 -2.08 -0.46
CA GLU A 255 7.19 -2.40 -0.76
C GLU A 255 7.37 -3.86 -1.18
N PHE A 256 6.45 -4.74 -0.78
CA PHE A 256 6.45 -6.14 -1.16
C PHE A 256 5.07 -6.58 -1.63
N VAL A 257 4.99 -7.12 -2.84
CA VAL A 257 3.77 -7.75 -3.36
C VAL A 257 4.02 -9.23 -3.66
N PHE A 258 3.20 -10.08 -3.04
CA PHE A 258 3.29 -11.53 -3.16
C PHE A 258 2.03 -12.11 -3.80
N VAL A 259 2.18 -12.83 -4.91
CA VAL A 259 1.09 -13.55 -5.57
C VAL A 259 1.03 -14.97 -5.00
N ALA A 260 -0.11 -15.32 -4.42
CA ALA A 260 -0.31 -16.64 -3.83
C ALA A 260 -0.35 -17.75 -4.90
N GLY A 261 -0.42 -19.00 -4.43
CA GLY A 261 -0.73 -20.15 -5.28
C GLY A 261 -2.18 -20.12 -5.77
N GLY A 262 -2.46 -20.83 -6.86
CA GLY A 262 -3.76 -20.83 -7.52
C GLY A 262 -3.65 -21.44 -8.92
N ASP A 263 -4.36 -20.84 -9.87
CA ASP A 263 -4.26 -21.15 -11.29
C ASP A 263 -3.65 -19.94 -12.02
N GLN A 264 -2.49 -20.13 -12.65
CA GLN A 264 -1.81 -19.05 -13.36
C GLN A 264 -2.59 -18.56 -14.59
N SER A 265 -3.40 -19.43 -15.21
CA SER A 265 -4.28 -19.08 -16.34
C SER A 265 -5.39 -18.13 -15.86
N GLU A 266 -5.92 -18.36 -14.66
CA GLU A 266 -6.91 -17.44 -14.04
C GLU A 266 -6.28 -16.06 -13.76
N TYR A 267 -5.07 -16.02 -13.20
CA TYR A 267 -4.37 -14.75 -12.96
C TYR A 267 -4.13 -13.97 -14.26
N ILE A 268 -3.68 -14.63 -15.33
CA ILE A 268 -3.48 -14.00 -16.64
C ILE A 268 -4.82 -13.47 -17.17
N ASN A 269 -5.84 -14.33 -17.24
CA ASN A 269 -7.17 -13.96 -17.75
C ASN A 269 -7.82 -12.79 -17.00
N VAL A 270 -7.55 -12.67 -15.70
CA VAL A 270 -8.17 -11.62 -14.86
C VAL A 270 -7.33 -10.33 -14.83
N TRP A 271 -6.00 -10.42 -14.81
CA TRP A 271 -5.11 -9.29 -14.52
C TRP A 271 -4.37 -8.74 -15.74
N GLU A 272 -4.20 -9.51 -16.83
CA GLU A 272 -3.47 -9.01 -18.01
C GLU A 272 -4.20 -7.83 -18.66
N GLY A 273 -3.45 -6.80 -19.02
CA GLY A 273 -3.97 -5.55 -19.57
C GLY A 273 -4.71 -4.66 -18.56
N THR A 274 -4.67 -4.98 -17.27
CA THR A 274 -5.36 -4.22 -16.22
C THR A 274 -4.40 -3.39 -15.36
N LYS A 275 -4.95 -2.56 -14.47
CA LYS A 275 -4.16 -1.78 -13.50
C LYS A 275 -3.33 -2.63 -12.55
N VAL A 276 -3.72 -3.89 -12.26
CA VAL A 276 -2.91 -4.80 -11.44
C VAL A 276 -1.57 -5.09 -12.11
N GLN A 277 -1.56 -5.37 -13.42
CA GLN A 277 -0.32 -5.66 -14.15
C GLN A 277 0.64 -4.48 -14.10
N SER A 278 0.15 -3.27 -14.39
CA SER A 278 0.98 -2.06 -14.36
C SER A 278 1.39 -1.65 -12.95
N ALA A 279 0.57 -1.91 -11.93
CA ALA A 279 0.91 -1.67 -10.53
C ALA A 279 2.01 -2.63 -10.03
N LEU A 280 1.97 -3.90 -10.42
CA LEU A 280 3.04 -4.86 -10.10
C LEU A 280 4.36 -4.48 -10.78
N GLN A 281 4.32 -4.07 -12.05
CA GLN A 281 5.50 -3.52 -12.72
C GLN A 281 6.05 -2.31 -11.96
N HIS A 282 5.18 -1.40 -11.53
CA HIS A 282 5.57 -0.23 -10.75
C HIS A 282 6.28 -0.60 -9.44
N VAL A 283 5.80 -1.61 -8.72
CA VAL A 283 6.46 -2.09 -7.48
C VAL A 283 7.89 -2.53 -7.76
N TYR A 284 8.11 -3.30 -8.81
CA TYR A 284 9.46 -3.70 -9.21
C TYR A 284 10.31 -2.48 -9.61
N ASP A 285 9.76 -1.59 -10.45
CA ASP A 285 10.47 -0.43 -10.99
C ASP A 285 10.87 0.58 -9.90
N LYS A 286 10.06 0.72 -8.84
CA LYS A 286 10.35 1.61 -7.70
C LYS A 286 11.35 1.02 -6.71
N GLY A 287 11.82 -0.21 -6.91
CA GLY A 287 12.80 -0.88 -6.05
C GLY A 287 12.21 -1.90 -5.06
N GLY A 288 10.90 -2.14 -5.12
CA GLY A 288 10.19 -3.12 -4.32
C GLY A 288 10.50 -4.56 -4.68
N VAL A 289 9.90 -5.47 -3.93
CA VAL A 289 9.94 -6.90 -4.22
C VAL A 289 8.59 -7.31 -4.84
N VAL A 290 8.65 -7.98 -5.97
CA VAL A 290 7.51 -8.76 -6.50
C VAL A 290 7.84 -10.23 -6.42
N GLY A 291 6.89 -11.07 -6.07
CA GLY A 291 7.15 -12.50 -6.00
C GLY A 291 5.90 -13.33 -5.96
N GLY A 292 6.08 -14.64 -5.90
CA GLY A 292 4.96 -15.54 -5.72
C GLY A 292 5.35 -16.99 -5.55
N THR A 293 4.35 -17.79 -5.21
CA THR A 293 4.49 -19.24 -5.00
C THR A 293 3.62 -20.01 -5.98
N SER A 294 4.10 -21.14 -6.49
CA SER A 294 3.35 -21.98 -7.44
C SER A 294 2.88 -21.18 -8.67
N ALA A 295 1.57 -20.98 -8.86
CA ALA A 295 1.03 -20.14 -9.92
C ALA A 295 1.55 -18.69 -9.87
N GLY A 296 1.75 -18.12 -8.68
CA GLY A 296 2.32 -16.78 -8.54
C GLY A 296 3.77 -16.68 -9.01
N MET A 297 4.58 -17.73 -8.81
CA MET A 297 5.94 -17.81 -9.36
C MET A 297 5.91 -17.81 -10.90
N ALA A 298 4.91 -18.47 -11.50
CA ALA A 298 4.79 -18.57 -12.95
C ALA A 298 4.67 -17.20 -13.62
N LEU A 299 3.97 -16.25 -12.99
CA LEU A 299 3.78 -14.88 -13.51
C LEU A 299 5.07 -14.05 -13.58
N MET A 300 6.14 -14.45 -12.89
CA MET A 300 7.40 -13.71 -12.88
C MET A 300 8.28 -14.01 -14.11
N ALA A 301 7.98 -15.09 -14.83
CA ALA A 301 8.76 -15.50 -15.99
C ALA A 301 8.48 -14.65 -17.23
N SER A 302 9.46 -14.57 -18.14
CA SER A 302 9.27 -13.91 -19.44
C SER A 302 8.41 -14.72 -20.42
N SER A 303 8.29 -16.03 -20.19
CA SER A 303 7.37 -16.95 -20.87
C SER A 303 6.70 -17.82 -19.82
N ILE A 304 5.38 -17.74 -19.74
CA ILE A 304 4.57 -18.28 -18.66
C ILE A 304 3.88 -19.55 -19.15
N TYR A 305 4.05 -20.67 -18.45
CA TYR A 305 3.30 -21.88 -18.76
C TYR A 305 1.81 -21.70 -18.44
N ASP A 306 0.98 -21.69 -19.48
CA ASP A 306 -0.42 -21.27 -19.42
C ASP A 306 -1.31 -22.25 -20.19
N PRO A 307 -1.74 -23.36 -19.58
CA PRO A 307 -2.57 -24.37 -20.22
C PRO A 307 -4.04 -23.96 -20.40
N ASP A 308 -4.41 -22.68 -20.27
CA ASP A 308 -5.80 -22.19 -20.21
C ASP A 308 -6.87 -23.07 -20.89
N GLY A 309 -7.87 -23.49 -20.11
CA GLY A 309 -8.98 -24.31 -20.60
C GLY A 309 -8.65 -25.76 -20.93
N VAL A 310 -7.40 -26.22 -20.78
CA VAL A 310 -7.00 -27.63 -20.90
C VAL A 310 -6.30 -28.14 -19.64
N LEU A 311 -6.08 -29.46 -19.56
CA LEU A 311 -5.38 -30.06 -18.43
C LEU A 311 -3.90 -29.69 -18.44
N GLY A 312 -3.32 -29.60 -17.25
CA GLY A 312 -1.88 -29.37 -17.11
C GLY A 312 -1.07 -30.51 -17.73
N ALA A 313 0.00 -30.14 -18.45
CA ALA A 313 0.91 -31.06 -19.11
C ALA A 313 1.56 -32.03 -18.12
N ILE A 314 1.53 -33.32 -18.50
CA ILE A 314 2.15 -34.44 -17.79
C ILE A 314 3.43 -34.81 -18.54
N SER A 315 4.54 -34.96 -17.81
CA SER A 315 5.86 -35.22 -18.40
C SER A 315 5.88 -36.44 -19.32
N GLU A 316 5.27 -37.56 -18.91
CA GLU A 316 5.25 -38.80 -19.70
C GLU A 316 4.54 -38.63 -21.05
N GLU A 317 3.54 -37.75 -21.13
CA GLU A 317 2.80 -37.48 -22.36
C GLU A 317 3.63 -36.59 -23.30
N VAL A 318 4.06 -35.43 -22.80
CA VAL A 318 4.70 -34.39 -23.62
C VAL A 318 6.11 -34.74 -24.09
N VAL A 319 6.82 -35.66 -23.42
CA VAL A 319 8.12 -36.16 -23.94
C VAL A 319 7.97 -37.04 -25.18
N THR A 320 6.77 -37.56 -25.43
CA THR A 320 6.47 -38.36 -26.62
C THR A 320 5.79 -37.57 -27.74
N ASP A 321 5.23 -36.40 -27.41
CA ASP A 321 4.63 -35.45 -28.34
C ASP A 321 5.08 -34.02 -27.97
N LEU A 322 6.08 -33.51 -28.70
CA LEU A 322 6.67 -32.20 -28.43
C LEU A 322 5.71 -31.03 -28.76
N CYS A 323 4.63 -31.30 -29.50
CA CYS A 323 3.60 -30.33 -29.88
C CYS A 323 2.28 -30.56 -29.14
N HIS A 324 2.31 -31.28 -28.02
CA HIS A 324 1.12 -31.63 -27.25
C HIS A 324 0.29 -30.40 -26.89
N GLU A 325 -1.03 -30.49 -27.00
CA GLU A 325 -1.96 -29.35 -26.85
C GLU A 325 -1.93 -28.67 -25.46
N THR A 326 -1.41 -29.37 -24.45
CA THR A 326 -1.25 -28.85 -23.08
C THR A 326 0.00 -28.00 -22.89
N LEU A 327 0.84 -27.86 -23.93
CA LEU A 327 2.01 -26.99 -23.96
C LEU A 327 1.64 -25.63 -24.56
N ASN A 328 0.98 -24.80 -23.76
CA ASN A 328 0.67 -23.43 -24.13
C ASN A 328 1.42 -22.44 -23.24
N PHE A 329 1.80 -21.31 -23.82
CA PHE A 329 2.65 -20.32 -23.18
C PHE A 329 2.18 -18.90 -23.48
N SER A 330 2.04 -18.11 -22.42
CA SER A 330 1.71 -16.70 -22.48
C SER A 330 2.96 -15.85 -22.33
N ALA A 331 2.91 -14.61 -22.85
CA ALA A 331 4.02 -13.68 -22.78
C ALA A 331 4.25 -13.17 -21.34
N SER A 332 5.35 -12.46 -21.12
CA SER A 332 5.71 -11.88 -19.82
C SER A 332 4.58 -11.02 -19.24
N PHE A 333 4.18 -11.32 -18.00
CA PHE A 333 3.21 -10.51 -17.26
C PHE A 333 3.86 -9.25 -16.68
N ILE A 334 5.07 -9.36 -16.13
CA ILE A 334 5.91 -8.24 -15.66
C ILE A 334 7.26 -8.33 -16.37
N ASN A 335 7.82 -7.19 -16.74
CA ASN A 335 9.16 -7.10 -17.29
C ASN A 335 10.20 -7.07 -16.17
N ILE A 336 10.85 -8.22 -15.96
CA ILE A 336 11.96 -8.40 -15.02
C ILE A 336 13.22 -8.70 -15.84
N PRO A 337 14.15 -7.73 -16.01
CA PRO A 337 15.29 -7.89 -16.91
C PRO A 337 16.13 -9.15 -16.66
N VAL A 338 16.35 -9.51 -15.39
CA VAL A 338 17.13 -10.71 -15.01
C VAL A 338 16.42 -12.03 -15.35
N LEU A 339 15.11 -11.99 -15.61
CA LEU A 339 14.31 -13.15 -16.04
C LEU A 339 13.98 -13.13 -17.54
N THR A 340 14.65 -12.28 -18.32
CA THR A 340 14.54 -12.31 -19.79
C THR A 340 14.96 -13.67 -20.33
N ASN A 341 14.17 -14.21 -21.26
CA ASN A 341 14.32 -15.57 -21.80
C ASN A 341 14.25 -16.67 -20.73
N MET A 342 13.59 -16.43 -19.59
CA MET A 342 13.33 -17.46 -18.60
C MET A 342 11.90 -18.00 -18.73
N LEU A 343 11.79 -19.32 -18.59
CA LEU A 343 10.58 -20.00 -18.15
C LEU A 343 10.74 -20.37 -16.67
N THR A 344 9.62 -20.58 -16.00
CA THR A 344 9.59 -21.14 -14.65
C THR A 344 8.74 -22.40 -14.61
N ASP A 345 9.14 -23.35 -13.77
CA ASP A 345 8.31 -24.50 -13.39
C ASP A 345 8.31 -24.66 -11.86
N THR A 346 7.21 -25.14 -11.30
CA THR A 346 6.94 -25.26 -9.86
C THR A 346 6.59 -26.68 -9.49
N HIS A 347 6.61 -27.03 -8.20
CA HIS A 347 6.36 -28.38 -7.70
C HIS A 347 7.19 -29.43 -8.45
N PHE A 348 8.44 -29.08 -8.79
CA PHE A 348 9.16 -29.71 -9.89
C PHE A 348 9.34 -31.22 -9.73
N THR A 349 10.05 -31.66 -8.69
CA THR A 349 10.19 -33.09 -8.39
C THR A 349 8.91 -33.70 -7.84
N ASN A 350 8.14 -32.95 -7.04
CA ASN A 350 6.89 -33.41 -6.42
C ASN A 350 5.85 -33.89 -7.45
N ARG A 351 5.87 -33.32 -8.66
CA ARG A 351 4.93 -33.66 -9.76
C ARG A 351 5.62 -34.24 -10.98
N ASP A 352 6.87 -34.72 -10.84
CA ASP A 352 7.67 -35.30 -11.93
C ASP A 352 7.71 -34.42 -13.19
N ARG A 353 8.07 -33.13 -13.05
CA ARG A 353 7.96 -32.12 -14.12
C ARG A 353 9.22 -31.95 -14.98
N MET A 354 10.22 -32.81 -14.81
CA MET A 354 11.46 -32.74 -15.61
C MET A 354 11.19 -32.89 -17.10
N GLY A 355 10.38 -33.87 -17.49
CA GLY A 355 10.03 -34.09 -18.90
C GLY A 355 9.34 -32.87 -19.50
N ARG A 356 8.31 -32.35 -18.82
CA ARG A 356 7.62 -31.13 -19.24
C ARG A 356 8.57 -29.94 -19.34
N ALA A 357 9.36 -29.64 -18.32
CA ALA A 357 10.26 -28.49 -18.33
C ALA A 357 11.24 -28.54 -19.52
N MET A 358 11.80 -29.71 -19.82
CA MET A 358 12.70 -29.90 -20.96
C MET A 358 11.99 -29.72 -22.31
N VAL A 359 10.76 -30.20 -22.44
CA VAL A 359 9.94 -30.04 -23.66
C VAL A 359 9.47 -28.59 -23.82
N SER A 360 9.10 -27.92 -22.73
CA SER A 360 8.80 -26.49 -22.71
C SER A 360 10.01 -25.69 -23.20
N LEU A 361 11.21 -26.01 -22.72
CA LEU A 361 12.44 -25.38 -23.20
C LEU A 361 12.70 -25.65 -24.70
N ALA A 362 12.44 -26.87 -25.16
CA ALA A 362 12.58 -27.23 -26.58
C ALA A 362 11.59 -26.49 -27.51
N ASN A 363 10.46 -26.01 -26.98
CA ASN A 363 9.52 -25.15 -27.69
C ASN A 363 9.94 -23.68 -27.75
N HIS A 364 11.07 -23.31 -27.13
CA HIS A 364 11.60 -21.96 -27.11
C HIS A 364 12.94 -21.85 -27.86
N SER A 365 13.40 -20.62 -28.07
CA SER A 365 14.70 -20.39 -28.71
C SER A 365 15.86 -20.89 -27.83
N SER A 366 17.01 -21.17 -28.43
CA SER A 366 18.21 -21.64 -27.70
C SER A 366 18.79 -20.64 -26.69
N GLN A 367 18.24 -19.42 -26.60
CA GLN A 367 18.62 -18.43 -25.61
C GLN A 367 17.80 -18.56 -24.32
N HIS A 368 16.77 -19.40 -24.30
CA HIS A 368 15.95 -19.60 -23.12
C HIS A 368 16.60 -20.53 -22.11
N ALA A 369 16.22 -20.37 -20.85
CA ALA A 369 16.49 -21.30 -19.77
C ALA A 369 15.24 -21.50 -18.90
N VAL A 370 15.24 -22.56 -18.09
CA VAL A 370 14.13 -22.87 -17.17
C VAL A 370 14.63 -22.82 -15.74
N ILE A 371 13.94 -22.06 -14.90
CA ILE A 371 14.06 -22.11 -13.45
C ILE A 371 12.97 -23.05 -12.93
N ALA A 372 13.34 -24.27 -12.55
CA ALA A 372 12.41 -25.26 -12.02
C ALA A 372 12.63 -25.43 -10.51
N ALA A 373 11.62 -25.08 -9.70
CA ALA A 373 11.71 -25.10 -8.25
C ALA A 373 10.85 -26.21 -7.64
N ASP A 374 11.43 -26.95 -6.71
CA ASP A 374 10.73 -27.91 -5.86
C ASP A 374 9.83 -27.22 -4.84
N GLU A 375 8.90 -27.97 -4.24
CA GLU A 375 8.19 -27.48 -3.06
C GLU A 375 9.18 -27.16 -1.92
N GLY A 376 8.88 -26.14 -1.11
CA GLY A 376 9.76 -25.71 -0.02
C GLY A 376 11.11 -25.14 -0.50
N THR A 377 11.21 -24.76 -1.77
CA THR A 377 12.40 -24.13 -2.36
C THR A 377 12.08 -22.73 -2.84
N SER A 378 13.02 -21.81 -2.62
CA SER A 378 12.92 -20.42 -3.06
C SER A 378 14.20 -19.94 -3.74
N ILE A 379 14.04 -18.97 -4.63
CA ILE A 379 15.12 -18.23 -5.28
C ILE A 379 14.80 -16.75 -5.13
N PHE A 380 15.73 -15.99 -4.56
CA PHE A 380 15.64 -14.53 -4.46
C PHE A 380 16.69 -13.91 -5.38
N ILE A 381 16.29 -12.94 -6.18
CA ILE A 381 17.14 -12.27 -7.18
C ILE A 381 17.02 -10.77 -6.95
N ASN A 382 18.14 -10.07 -6.77
CA ASN A 382 18.21 -8.63 -6.57
C ASN A 382 19.32 -7.96 -7.37
#